data_AF-A0A1V6IFF3-F1
#
_entry.id   AF-A0A1V6IFF3-F1
#
_cell.length_a   1.000
_cell.length_b   1.000
_cell.length_c   1.000
_cell.angle_alpha   90.00
_cell.angle_beta   90.00
_cell.angle_gamma   90.00
#
_symmetry.space_group_name_H-M   'P 1'
#
loop_
_entity.id
_entity.type
_entity.pdbx_description
1 polymer ?
#
loop_
_entity_poly.entity_id
_entity_poly.type
_entity_poly.pdbx_seq_one_letter_code
_entity_poly.pdbx_strand_id
1 'polypeptide(L)'
;MEFIGEKDDYSKWELDTQAYVETYTKKIVLTGKDKIEFIYRLSLISDENSCKRCGGIRFSYLVEVWDDLSGWIPLPEYDGNYYCSNHSCDEDGLKPVEFEKLFRSIQKKAQRIDLDKI
;
A
#
# COMPACT_ATOMS: atom_id res chain seq x y z
N MET A 1 -9.86 15.91 -0.88
CA MET A 1 -10.48 15.51 0.40
C MET A 1 -9.47 15.66 1.54
N GLU A 2 -9.86 16.17 2.71
CA GLU A 2 -8.98 16.25 3.88
C GLU A 2 -9.39 15.18 4.90
N PHE A 3 -8.46 14.33 5.34
CA PHE A 3 -8.72 13.31 6.35
C PHE A 3 -8.55 13.88 7.78
N ILE A 4 -9.49 13.56 8.67
CA ILE A 4 -9.56 14.04 10.07
C ILE A 4 -9.38 12.94 11.11
N GLY A 5 -9.39 11.69 10.70
CA GLY A 5 -9.32 10.55 11.61
C GLY A 5 -8.74 9.32 10.92
N GLU A 6 -8.19 8.44 11.73
CA GLU A 6 -7.69 7.13 11.33
C GLU A 6 -8.11 6.10 12.37
N LYS A 7 -8.48 4.91 11.90
CA LYS A 7 -8.61 3.73 12.76
C LYS A 7 -7.42 2.80 12.54
N ASP A 8 -6.64 2.59 13.59
CA ASP A 8 -5.47 1.72 13.62
C ASP A 8 -5.83 0.25 13.96
N ASP A 9 -7.12 -0.11 13.93
CA ASP A 9 -7.60 -1.48 14.22
C ASP A 9 -6.92 -2.55 13.34
N TYR A 10 -6.33 -2.16 12.21
CA TYR A 10 -5.59 -3.01 11.26
C TYR A 10 -4.09 -2.67 11.17
N SER A 11 -3.50 -2.18 12.26
CA SER A 11 -2.13 -1.63 12.31
C SER A 11 -0.98 -2.58 11.94
N LYS A 12 -1.23 -3.87 11.78
CA LYS A 12 -0.19 -4.88 11.53
C LYS A 12 -0.28 -5.42 10.11
N TRP A 13 0.89 -5.68 9.53
CA TRP A 13 1.00 -6.47 8.32
C TRP A 13 0.68 -7.93 8.65
N GLU A 14 -0.20 -8.54 7.87
CA GLU A 14 -0.65 -9.92 8.03
C GLU A 14 -0.28 -10.72 6.78
N LEU A 15 0.20 -11.95 6.97
CA LEU A 15 0.47 -12.85 5.84
C LEU A 15 -0.87 -13.31 5.24
N ASP A 16 -1.04 -13.09 3.95
CA ASP A 16 -2.15 -13.65 3.17
C ASP A 16 -1.84 -15.11 2.82
N THR A 17 -2.49 -16.02 3.54
CA THR A 17 -2.30 -17.47 3.37
C THR A 17 -3.05 -18.05 2.16
N GLN A 18 -3.86 -17.25 1.47
CA GLN A 18 -4.61 -17.67 0.28
C GLN A 18 -3.91 -17.25 -1.01
N ALA A 19 -2.95 -16.33 -0.94
CA ALA A 19 -2.16 -15.90 -2.09
C ALA A 19 -1.25 -17.02 -2.60
N TYR A 20 -1.12 -17.14 -3.92
CA TYR A 20 -0.23 -18.11 -4.57
C TYR A 20 1.26 -17.81 -4.34
N VAL A 21 1.57 -16.54 -4.06
CA VAL A 21 2.92 -16.04 -3.75
C VAL A 21 2.91 -15.39 -2.36
N GLU A 22 4.06 -15.36 -1.69
CA GLU A 22 4.18 -14.75 -0.36
C GLU A 22 3.72 -13.29 -0.43
N THR A 23 2.62 -12.99 0.26
CA THR A 23 1.97 -11.68 0.22
C THR A 23 1.62 -11.26 1.62
N TYR A 24 2.02 -10.05 2.00
CA TYR A 24 1.57 -9.44 3.26
C TYR A 24 0.58 -8.33 2.96
N THR A 25 -0.48 -8.23 3.73
CA THR A 25 -1.50 -7.19 3.57
C THR A 25 -1.67 -6.39 4.84
N LYS A 26 -2.09 -5.13 4.68
CA LYS A 26 -2.44 -4.23 5.77
C LYS A 26 -3.61 -3.37 5.33
N LYS A 27 -4.64 -3.29 6.17
CA LYS A 27 -5.77 -2.39 5.91
C LYS A 27 -5.55 -1.06 6.61
N ILE A 28 -5.98 0.02 5.99
CA ILE A 28 -5.92 1.37 6.56
C ILE A 28 -7.26 2.04 6.31
N VAL A 29 -7.88 2.59 7.36
CA VAL A 29 -9.12 3.35 7.23
C VAL A 29 -8.83 4.82 7.49
N LEU A 30 -9.11 5.66 6.49
CA LEU A 30 -8.97 7.12 6.59
C LEU A 30 -10.36 7.76 6.56
N THR A 31 -10.66 8.62 7.54
CA THR A 31 -11.96 9.33 7.62
C THR A 31 -11.83 10.75 7.10
N GLY A 32 -12.58 11.11 6.06
CA GLY A 32 -12.66 12.46 5.49
C GLY A 32 -13.34 13.47 6.41
N LYS A 33 -13.14 14.77 6.17
CA LYS A 33 -13.78 15.89 6.92
C LYS A 33 -15.31 15.82 6.92
N ASP A 34 -15.84 15.36 5.81
CA ASP A 34 -17.23 15.05 5.52
C ASP A 34 -17.73 13.75 6.20
N LYS A 35 -16.87 13.11 7.00
CA LYS A 35 -17.11 11.88 7.77
C LYS A 35 -17.30 10.61 6.93
N ILE A 36 -16.96 10.65 5.65
CA ILE A 36 -16.88 9.44 4.83
C ILE A 36 -15.60 8.67 5.18
N GLU A 37 -15.73 7.36 5.37
CA GLU A 37 -14.60 6.46 5.64
C GLU A 37 -14.13 5.81 4.33
N PHE A 38 -12.83 5.85 4.08
CA PHE A 38 -12.19 5.20 2.95
C PHE A 38 -11.34 4.06 3.46
N ILE A 39 -11.57 2.87 2.93
CA ILE A 39 -10.85 1.66 3.30
C ILE A 39 -9.82 1.39 2.22
N TYR A 40 -8.56 1.36 2.60
CA TYR A 40 -7.45 1.02 1.74
C TYR A 40 -6.87 -0.33 2.15
N ARG A 41 -6.37 -1.08 1.17
CA ARG A 41 -5.57 -2.27 1.36
C ARG A 41 -4.20 -2.04 0.74
N LEU A 42 -3.16 -2.11 1.57
CA LEU A 42 -1.77 -2.12 1.15
C LEU A 42 -1.33 -3.59 1.10
N SER A 43 -0.73 -3.99 -0.01
CA SER A 43 -0.23 -5.34 -0.23
C SER A 43 1.25 -5.29 -0.60
N LEU A 44 2.02 -6.20 -0.01
CA LEU A 44 3.43 -6.42 -0.23
C LEU A 44 3.57 -7.82 -0.83
N ILE A 45 3.69 -7.89 -2.16
CA ILE A 45 3.58 -9.13 -2.94
C ILE A 45 4.99 -9.53 -3.38
N SER A 46 5.43 -10.74 -3.06
CA SER A 46 6.73 -11.25 -3.52
C SER A 46 6.77 -11.36 -5.06
N ASP A 47 7.85 -10.85 -5.64
CA ASP A 47 8.16 -10.90 -7.07
C ASP A 47 8.99 -12.17 -7.33
N GLU A 48 8.74 -12.84 -8.44
CA GLU A 48 9.54 -13.99 -8.88
C GLU A 48 10.99 -13.59 -9.14
N ASN A 49 11.22 -12.33 -9.49
CA ASN A 49 12.56 -11.79 -9.71
C ASN A 49 13.23 -11.41 -8.40
N SER A 50 14.43 -11.93 -8.18
CA SER A 50 15.27 -11.48 -7.07
C SER A 50 15.75 -10.04 -7.27
N CYS A 51 16.07 -9.37 -6.17
CA CYS A 51 16.74 -8.08 -6.20
C CYS A 51 18.07 -8.18 -6.95
N LYS A 52 18.22 -7.40 -8.02
CA LYS A 52 19.38 -7.45 -8.92
C LYS A 52 20.71 -7.16 -8.24
N ARG A 53 20.71 -6.41 -7.13
CA ARG A 53 21.92 -5.96 -6.43
C ARG A 53 22.43 -6.98 -5.40
N CYS A 54 21.54 -7.65 -4.69
CA CYS A 54 21.91 -8.51 -3.56
C CYS A 54 21.35 -9.93 -3.61
N GLY A 55 20.56 -10.27 -4.64
CA GLY A 55 19.90 -11.57 -4.77
C GLY A 55 18.81 -11.84 -3.73
N GLY A 56 18.43 -10.83 -2.93
CA GLY A 56 17.34 -10.96 -1.94
C GLY A 56 15.96 -11.08 -2.58
N ILE A 57 14.97 -11.44 -1.76
CA ILE A 57 13.56 -11.47 -2.20
C ILE A 57 13.11 -10.04 -2.47
N ARG A 58 12.47 -9.80 -3.62
CA ARG A 58 11.87 -8.52 -3.96
C ARG A 58 10.36 -8.62 -3.71
N PHE A 59 9.79 -7.55 -3.19
CA PHE A 59 8.36 -7.41 -3.00
C PHE A 59 7.88 -6.15 -3.72
N SER A 60 6.85 -6.25 -4.55
CA SER A 60 6.15 -5.09 -5.09
C SER A 60 5.06 -4.60 -4.15
N TYR A 61 4.85 -3.29 -4.11
CA TYR A 61 3.70 -2.71 -3.43
C TYR A 61 2.49 -2.62 -4.38
N LEU A 62 1.32 -3.01 -3.87
CA LEU A 62 0.02 -2.75 -4.48
C LEU A 62 -0.83 -2.02 -3.44
N VAL A 63 -1.55 -0.99 -3.88
CA VAL A 63 -2.51 -0.28 -3.03
C VAL A 63 -3.86 -0.32 -3.72
N GLU A 64 -4.88 -0.68 -2.95
CA GLU A 64 -6.25 -0.72 -3.43
C GLU A 64 -7.14 0.10 -2.50
N VAL A 65 -8.20 0.68 -3.06
CA VAL A 65 -9.29 1.33 -2.31
C VAL A 65 -10.56 0.48 -2.46
N TRP A 66 -11.33 0.37 -1.38
CA TRP A 66 -12.64 -0.29 -1.41
C TRP A 66 -13.69 0.64 -2.01
N ASP A 67 -14.43 0.12 -2.99
CA ASP A 67 -15.63 0.69 -3.56
C ASP A 67 -16.78 -0.33 -3.45
N ASP A 68 -17.96 0.11 -3.03
CA ASP A 68 -19.08 -0.80 -2.78
C ASP A 68 -19.66 -1.43 -4.06
N LEU A 69 -19.42 -0.84 -5.24
CA LEU A 69 -19.91 -1.33 -6.52
C LEU A 69 -18.89 -2.23 -7.23
N SER A 70 -17.62 -1.85 -7.15
CA SER A 70 -16.53 -2.44 -7.95
C SER A 70 -15.60 -3.32 -7.12
N GLY A 71 -15.71 -3.29 -5.79
CA GLY A 71 -14.83 -3.99 -4.87
C GLY A 71 -13.50 -3.28 -4.69
N TRP A 72 -12.39 -4.02 -4.70
CA TRP A 72 -11.05 -3.45 -4.56
C TRP A 72 -10.56 -2.87 -5.90
N ILE A 73 -10.32 -1.56 -5.93
CA ILE A 73 -9.81 -0.83 -7.11
C ILE A 73 -8.33 -0.49 -6.88
N PRO A 74 -7.41 -0.89 -7.77
CA PRO A 74 -5.99 -0.58 -7.64
C PRO A 74 -5.69 0.90 -7.89
N LEU A 75 -4.73 1.45 -7.14
CA LEU A 75 -4.24 2.82 -7.26
C LEU A 75 -2.86 2.84 -7.94
N PRO A 76 -2.76 3.29 -9.20
CA PRO A 76 -1.53 3.23 -9.98
C PRO A 76 -0.43 4.19 -9.50
N GLU A 77 -0.73 5.15 -8.62
CA GLU A 77 0.25 6.10 -8.06
C GLU A 77 1.35 5.43 -7.24
N TYR A 78 1.17 4.16 -6.90
CA TYR A 78 2.13 3.35 -6.16
C TYR A 78 2.87 2.33 -7.02
N ASP A 79 2.56 2.26 -8.31
CA ASP A 79 3.22 1.35 -9.23
C ASP A 79 4.72 1.62 -9.28
N GLY A 80 5.51 0.55 -9.28
CA GLY A 80 6.97 0.61 -9.31
C GLY A 80 7.64 0.79 -7.94
N ASN A 81 6.89 1.02 -6.86
CA ASN A 81 7.45 0.90 -5.51
C ASN A 81 7.70 -0.56 -5.16
N TYR A 82 8.85 -0.85 -4.57
CA TYR A 82 9.20 -2.19 -4.16
C TYR A 82 10.07 -2.19 -2.90
N TYR A 83 10.12 -3.32 -2.21
CA TYR A 83 10.98 -3.59 -1.07
C TYR A 83 11.91 -4.77 -1.39
N CYS A 84 13.17 -4.69 -0.97
CA CYS A 84 14.07 -5.83 -1.01
C CYS A 84 14.28 -6.35 0.41
N SER A 85 13.88 -7.59 0.65
CA SER A 85 14.15 -8.28 1.92
C SER A 85 15.55 -8.90 1.88
N ASN A 86 16.57 -8.09 2.19
CA ASN A 86 17.93 -8.57 2.45
C ASN A 86 18.63 -7.64 3.44
N HIS A 87 19.15 -8.20 4.53
CA HIS A 87 19.84 -7.47 5.60
C HIS A 87 21.12 -6.74 5.12
N SER A 88 21.70 -7.15 4.00
CA SER A 88 22.95 -6.60 3.46
C SER A 88 22.75 -5.53 2.38
N CYS A 89 21.50 -5.21 2.02
CA CYS A 89 21.18 -4.30 0.91
C CYS A 89 20.21 -3.22 1.36
N ASP A 90 20.73 -2.19 2.02
CA ASP A 90 19.91 -1.12 2.62
C ASP A 90 19.29 -0.14 1.60
N GLU A 91 19.63 -0.20 0.31
CA GLU A 91 19.40 0.94 -0.60
C GLU A 91 18.41 0.80 -1.77
N ASP A 92 17.92 -0.38 -2.15
CA ASP A 92 17.15 -0.46 -3.40
C ASP A 92 15.62 -0.42 -3.21
N GLY A 93 15.12 -0.72 -2.02
CA GLY A 93 13.68 -0.82 -1.77
C GLY A 93 13.17 0.10 -0.68
N LEU A 94 11.96 0.62 -0.88
CA LEU A 94 11.26 1.40 0.11
C LEU A 94 10.74 0.45 1.20
N LYS A 95 11.26 0.56 2.44
CA LYS A 95 10.87 -0.33 3.56
C LYS A 95 9.36 -0.17 3.85
N PRO A 96 8.66 -1.20 4.38
CA PRO A 96 7.21 -1.11 4.64
C PRO A 96 6.79 0.13 5.43
N VAL A 97 7.55 0.50 6.47
CA VAL A 97 7.29 1.71 7.26
C VAL A 97 7.44 2.99 6.44
N GLU A 98 8.44 3.06 5.56
CA GLU A 98 8.62 4.20 4.66
C GLU A 98 7.53 4.25 3.59
N PHE A 99 7.03 3.09 3.16
CA PHE A 99 5.91 2.99 2.21
C PHE A 99 4.63 3.52 2.80
N GLU A 100 4.33 3.14 4.04
CA GLU A 100 3.19 3.67 4.76
C GLU A 100 3.29 5.20 4.93
N LYS A 101 4.47 5.75 5.20
CA LYS A 101 4.69 7.20 5.24
C LYS A 101 4.43 7.85 3.88
N LEU A 102 4.92 7.26 2.80
CA LEU A 102 4.69 7.72 1.43
C LEU A 102 3.21 7.68 1.08
N PHE A 103 2.53 6.55 1.31
CA PHE A 103 1.09 6.38 1.15
C PHE A 103 0.33 7.48 1.88
N ARG A 104 0.59 7.68 3.16
CA ARG A 104 -0.06 8.73 3.95
C ARG A 104 0.22 10.13 3.40
N SER A 105 1.44 10.39 2.92
CA SER A 105 1.80 11.67 2.31
C SER A 105 1.05 11.91 1.00
N ILE A 106 0.97 10.88 0.14
CA ILE A 106 0.23 10.94 -1.12
C ILE A 106 -1.25 11.13 -0.85
N GLN A 107 -1.87 10.35 0.03
CA GLN A 107 -3.29 10.52 0.37
C GLN A 107 -3.59 11.90 0.99
N LYS A 108 -2.67 12.43 1.82
CA LYS A 108 -2.77 13.82 2.31
C LYS A 108 -2.62 14.85 1.20
N LYS A 109 -1.84 14.59 0.14
CA LYS A 109 -1.62 15.50 -1.00
C LYS A 109 -2.63 15.32 -2.14
N ALA A 110 -3.26 14.14 -2.25
CA ALA A 110 -4.34 13.78 -3.17
C ALA A 110 -5.64 14.55 -2.88
N GLN A 111 -5.58 15.56 -2.01
CA GLN A 111 -6.46 16.74 -1.94
C GLN A 111 -6.89 17.33 -3.30
N ARG A 112 -6.27 16.93 -4.42
CA ARG A 112 -6.60 17.36 -5.80
C ARG A 112 -7.06 16.25 -6.76
N ILE A 113 -7.19 15.00 -6.34
CA ILE A 113 -7.70 13.94 -7.23
C ILE A 113 -9.23 13.97 -7.16
N ASP A 114 -9.81 14.55 -8.20
CA ASP A 114 -11.24 14.50 -8.51
C ASP A 114 -11.56 13.06 -8.97
N LEU A 115 -12.21 12.29 -8.10
CA LEU A 115 -12.68 10.93 -8.42
C LEU A 115 -13.87 10.95 -9.41
N ASP A 116 -14.38 12.13 -9.78
CA ASP A 116 -15.43 12.34 -10.78
C ASP A 116 -14.92 12.22 -12.23
N LYS A 117 -13.68 11.75 -12.43
CA LYS A 117 -13.02 11.66 -13.74
C LYS A 117 -12.41 10.29 -14.09
N ILE A 118 -12.86 9.21 -13.44
CA ILE A 118 -12.61 7.84 -13.90
C ILE A 118 -13.89 7.27 -14.50
#